data_AF-A0A660M6Z8-F1
#
_entry.id   AF-A0A660M6Z8-F1
#
_cell.length_a   1.000
_cell.length_b   1.000
_cell.length_c   1.000
_cell.angle_alpha   90.00
_cell.angle_beta   90.00
_cell.angle_gamma   90.00
#
_symmetry.space_group_name_H-M   'P 1'
#
loop_
_entity.id
_entity.type
_entity.pdbx_description
1 polymer ?
#
loop_
_entity_poly.entity_id
_entity_poly.type
_entity_poly.pdbx_seq_one_letter_code
_entity_poly.pdbx_strand_id
1 'polypeptide(L)'
;MLGLPREEEFFGRGVHTCATCDGPFYAGKDLIAVGGGNSAVTEALFLSRFSKVKLLVRGEISAQAVLQERLFEAVESGKIELFLKTEIEEFLFEKTDFGEKIIGARIKQQTKEGEKTFEIKAAAIFEFIGLIPNSGFAKKSGVEVNNYGEIIVNNNFETNIPRVYASGDIIENAQKQIVVAAATGAQAAIKISEFLHNEK
;
A
#
# COMPACT_ATOMS: atom_id res chain seq x y z
N MET A 1 0.31 -5.11 -5.47
CA MET A 1 0.66 -6.42 -6.01
C MET A 1 2.10 -6.41 -6.46
N LEU A 2 2.86 -7.37 -5.98
CA LEU A 2 4.28 -7.57 -6.26
C LEU A 2 4.54 -8.06 -7.69
N GLY A 3 3.51 -8.56 -8.37
CA GLY A 3 3.59 -9.13 -9.71
C GLY A 3 4.21 -10.53 -9.73
N LEU A 4 4.14 -11.27 -8.62
CA LEU A 4 4.72 -12.59 -8.50
C LEU A 4 3.82 -13.67 -9.12
N PRO A 5 4.38 -14.78 -9.60
CA PRO A 5 3.58 -15.89 -10.11
C PRO A 5 2.53 -16.34 -9.09
N ARG A 6 1.29 -16.55 -9.57
CA ARG A 6 0.13 -17.00 -8.78
C ARG A 6 -0.33 -16.04 -7.68
N GLU A 7 0.21 -14.82 -7.60
CA GLU A 7 -0.23 -13.83 -6.59
C GLU A 7 -1.74 -13.57 -6.65
N GLU A 8 -2.28 -13.34 -7.85
CA GLU A 8 -3.71 -13.10 -8.06
C GLU A 8 -4.59 -14.30 -7.66
N GLU A 9 -4.09 -15.54 -7.83
CA GLU A 9 -4.81 -16.76 -7.43
C GLU A 9 -5.02 -16.84 -5.92
N PHE A 10 -4.08 -16.29 -5.15
CA PHE A 10 -4.09 -16.31 -3.68
C PHE A 10 -4.53 -14.98 -3.06
N PHE A 11 -4.95 -14.02 -3.86
CA PHE A 11 -5.56 -12.79 -3.35
C PHE A 11 -6.84 -13.11 -2.57
N GLY A 12 -6.91 -12.65 -1.31
CA GLY A 12 -7.99 -12.99 -0.38
C GLY A 12 -7.89 -14.41 0.21
N ARG A 13 -6.88 -15.20 -0.17
CA ARG A 13 -6.63 -16.58 0.32
C ARG A 13 -5.22 -16.76 0.88
N GLY A 14 -4.61 -15.67 1.34
CA GLY A 14 -3.28 -15.66 1.94
C GLY A 14 -2.42 -14.48 1.48
N VAL A 15 -2.75 -13.84 0.36
CA VAL A 15 -2.21 -12.53 -0.04
C VAL A 15 -3.28 -11.47 0.17
N HIS A 16 -2.96 -10.42 0.91
CA HIS A 16 -3.91 -9.39 1.31
C HIS A 16 -3.33 -7.98 1.16
N THR A 17 -4.20 -6.99 1.02
CA THR A 17 -3.83 -5.57 0.95
C THR A 17 -4.52 -4.70 2.00
N CYS A 18 -5.30 -5.31 2.90
CA CYS A 18 -6.01 -4.64 3.98
C CYS A 18 -5.81 -5.38 5.31
N ALA A 19 -4.91 -4.90 6.17
CA ALA A 19 -4.69 -5.54 7.48
C ALA A 19 -5.89 -5.41 8.42
N THR A 20 -6.65 -4.32 8.35
CA THR A 20 -7.86 -4.14 9.16
C THR A 20 -9.01 -5.06 8.76
N CYS A 21 -9.07 -5.47 7.49
CA CYS A 21 -10.06 -6.40 6.96
C CYS A 21 -9.71 -7.85 7.33
N ASP A 22 -8.48 -8.27 7.04
CA ASP A 22 -8.12 -9.69 7.05
C ASP A 22 -7.24 -10.10 8.24
N GLY A 23 -6.51 -9.16 8.84
CA GLY A 23 -5.58 -9.40 9.94
C GLY A 23 -6.15 -10.19 11.12
N PRO A 24 -7.36 -9.87 11.63
CA PRO A 24 -7.97 -10.60 12.74
C PRO A 24 -8.14 -12.11 12.51
N PHE A 25 -8.32 -12.57 11.26
CA PHE A 25 -8.44 -14.00 10.95
C PHE A 25 -7.14 -14.79 11.15
N TYR A 26 -6.01 -14.10 11.26
CA TYR A 26 -4.68 -14.70 11.43
C TYR A 26 -4.12 -14.56 12.85
N ALA A 27 -4.97 -14.25 13.84
CA ALA A 27 -4.52 -14.09 15.23
C ALA A 27 -3.68 -15.28 15.73
N GLY A 28 -2.53 -14.97 16.33
CA GLY A 28 -1.57 -15.97 16.82
C GLY A 28 -0.78 -16.70 15.72
N LYS A 29 -0.90 -16.31 14.45
CA LYS A 29 -0.10 -16.83 13.34
C LYS A 29 0.96 -15.82 12.93
N ASP A 30 2.11 -16.30 12.49
CA ASP A 30 3.15 -15.45 11.92
C ASP A 30 2.71 -14.87 10.57
N LEU A 31 2.97 -13.58 10.35
CA LEU A 31 2.60 -12.84 9.15
C LEU A 31 3.81 -12.22 8.49
N ILE A 32 3.78 -12.06 7.16
CA ILE A 32 4.69 -11.20 6.42
C ILE A 32 3.94 -9.91 6.07
N ALA A 33 4.56 -8.76 6.28
CA ALA A 33 4.11 -7.48 5.76
C ALA A 33 5.19 -6.91 4.83
N VAL A 34 4.80 -6.27 3.73
CA VAL A 34 5.74 -5.78 2.70
C VAL A 34 5.53 -4.29 2.46
N GLY A 35 6.61 -3.51 2.52
CA GLY A 35 6.63 -2.08 2.25
C GLY A 35 7.34 -1.28 3.35
N GLY A 36 7.79 -0.05 3.02
CA GLY A 36 8.54 0.81 3.93
C GLY A 36 7.91 2.17 4.24
N GLY A 37 6.76 2.49 3.62
CA GLY A 37 6.09 3.78 3.78
C GLY A 37 5.11 3.82 4.96
N ASN A 38 4.41 4.94 5.12
CA ASN A 38 3.43 5.14 6.20
C ASN A 38 2.40 4.02 6.30
N SER A 39 1.83 3.58 5.16
CA SER A 39 0.84 2.49 5.13
C SER A 39 1.45 1.19 5.68
N ALA A 40 2.62 0.80 5.18
CA ALA A 40 3.25 -0.45 5.60
C ALA A 40 3.56 -0.48 7.11
N VAL A 41 4.12 0.62 7.64
CA VAL A 41 4.44 0.70 9.07
C VAL A 41 3.18 0.75 9.93
N THR A 42 2.18 1.54 9.54
CA THR A 42 0.91 1.64 10.28
C THR A 42 0.19 0.30 10.33
N GLU A 43 0.11 -0.39 9.20
CA GLU A 43 -0.60 -1.66 9.09
C GLU A 43 0.18 -2.80 9.75
N ALA A 44 1.52 -2.81 9.67
CA ALA A 44 2.34 -3.75 10.42
C ALA A 44 2.17 -3.58 11.95
N LEU A 45 2.13 -2.33 12.43
CA LEU A 45 1.84 -2.04 13.84
C LEU A 45 0.42 -2.51 14.23
N PHE A 46 -0.57 -2.36 13.35
CA PHE A 46 -1.91 -2.89 13.59
C PHE A 46 -1.90 -4.42 13.68
N LEU A 47 -1.30 -5.12 12.71
CA LEU A 47 -1.18 -6.58 12.70
C LEU A 47 -0.44 -7.11 13.93
N SER A 48 0.57 -6.38 14.41
CA SER A 48 1.37 -6.73 15.58
C SER A 48 0.59 -6.82 16.90
N ARG A 49 -0.67 -6.34 16.91
CA ARG A 49 -1.59 -6.49 18.04
C ARG A 49 -2.15 -7.91 18.15
N PHE A 50 -2.18 -8.65 17.06
CA PHE A 50 -2.79 -9.98 16.97
C PHE A 50 -1.75 -11.09 16.74
N SER A 51 -0.62 -10.75 16.12
CA SER A 51 0.28 -11.71 15.51
C SER A 51 1.72 -11.19 15.45
N LYS A 52 2.70 -12.10 15.34
CA LYS A 52 4.09 -11.72 15.06
C LYS A 52 4.22 -11.34 13.59
N VAL A 53 4.80 -10.18 13.30
CA VAL A 53 4.91 -9.65 11.93
C VAL A 53 6.37 -9.64 11.49
N LYS A 54 6.65 -10.13 10.29
CA LYS A 54 7.94 -10.01 9.62
C LYS A 54 7.81 -8.94 8.54
N LEU A 55 8.33 -7.75 8.82
CA LEU A 55 8.21 -6.59 7.96
C LEU A 55 9.39 -6.55 6.97
N LEU A 56 9.10 -6.73 5.69
CA LEU A 56 10.09 -6.72 4.61
C LEU A 56 10.09 -5.36 3.90
N VAL A 57 11.26 -4.74 3.83
CA VAL A 57 11.46 -3.43 3.21
C VAL A 57 12.55 -3.54 2.15
N ARG A 58 12.24 -3.22 0.89
CA ARG A 58 13.19 -3.31 -0.23
C ARG A 58 14.41 -2.39 -0.09
N GLY A 59 14.30 -1.30 0.65
CA GLY A 59 15.37 -0.34 0.89
C GLY A 59 15.39 0.08 2.35
N GLU A 60 15.26 1.39 2.57
CA GLU A 60 15.11 2.01 3.88
C GLU A 60 13.64 2.30 4.19
N ILE A 61 13.34 2.56 5.46
CA ILE A 61 12.01 2.97 5.90
C ILE A 61 11.79 4.43 5.50
N SER A 62 10.72 4.70 4.76
CA SER A 62 10.32 6.04 4.31
C SER A 62 9.12 6.60 5.07
N ALA A 63 8.62 5.86 6.07
CA ALA A 63 7.55 6.33 6.95
C ALA A 63 7.98 7.55 7.79
N GLN A 64 7.00 8.32 8.27
CA GLN A 64 7.23 9.46 9.16
C GLN A 64 7.96 9.06 10.44
N ALA A 65 8.78 9.96 10.99
CA ALA A 65 9.62 9.72 12.17
C ALA A 65 8.84 9.10 13.35
N VAL A 66 7.66 9.65 13.68
CA VAL A 66 6.80 9.13 14.76
C VAL A 66 6.34 7.69 14.53
N LEU A 67 6.17 7.27 13.27
CA LEU A 67 5.85 5.87 12.94
C LEU A 67 7.09 4.99 13.04
N GLN A 68 8.26 5.51 12.68
CA GLN A 68 9.53 4.79 12.84
C GLN A 68 9.85 4.54 14.32
N GLU A 69 9.64 5.53 15.19
CA GLU A 69 9.79 5.37 16.65
C GLU A 69 8.94 4.21 17.17
N ARG A 70 7.64 4.21 16.85
CA ARG A 70 6.71 3.12 17.22
C ARG A 70 7.09 1.77 16.61
N LEU A 71 7.60 1.78 15.38
CA LEU A 71 8.09 0.57 14.73
C LEU A 71 9.26 -0.01 15.51
N PHE A 72 10.24 0.80 15.90
CA PHE A 72 11.40 0.34 16.66
C PHE A 72 11.01 -0.17 18.05
N GLU A 73 10.07 0.47 18.74
CA GLU A 73 9.49 -0.08 19.98
C GLU A 73 8.86 -1.47 19.77
N ALA A 74 8.14 -1.65 18.66
CA ALA A 74 7.54 -2.94 18.31
C ALA A 74 8.59 -4.00 17.93
N VAL A 75 9.73 -3.57 17.37
CA VAL A 75 10.88 -4.44 17.08
C VAL A 75 11.60 -4.86 18.36
N GLU A 76 11.89 -3.93 19.26
CA GLU A 76 12.53 -4.20 20.54
C GLU A 76 11.69 -5.13 21.43
N SER A 77 10.36 -4.98 21.40
CA SER A 77 9.44 -5.88 22.09
C SER A 77 9.23 -7.23 21.40
N GLY A 78 9.85 -7.47 20.24
CA GLY A 78 9.79 -8.73 19.50
C GLY A 78 8.48 -9.01 18.77
N LYS A 79 7.56 -8.03 18.70
CA LYS A 79 6.28 -8.15 17.97
C LYS A 79 6.49 -8.04 16.46
N ILE A 80 7.47 -7.24 16.05
CA ILE A 80 7.87 -7.07 14.65
C ILE A 80 9.32 -7.50 14.47
N GLU A 81 9.58 -8.29 13.44
CA GLU A 81 10.93 -8.60 12.97
C GLU A 81 11.16 -7.84 11.66
N LEU A 82 12.12 -6.92 11.66
CA LEU A 82 12.36 -6.00 10.55
C LEU A 82 13.47 -6.52 9.64
N PHE A 83 13.19 -6.63 8.35
CA PHE A 83 14.13 -7.01 7.31
C PHE A 83 14.28 -5.87 6.29
N LEU A 84 15.42 -5.18 6.34
CA LEU A 84 15.78 -4.14 5.37
C LEU A 84 16.46 -4.76 4.14
N LYS A 85 16.45 -4.02 3.02
CA LYS A 85 17.00 -4.46 1.74
C LYS A 85 16.52 -5.84 1.31
N THR A 86 15.24 -6.10 1.54
CA THR A 86 14.64 -7.43 1.46
C THR A 86 13.40 -7.43 0.57
N GLU A 87 13.29 -8.42 -0.30
CA GLU A 87 12.16 -8.63 -1.20
C GLU A 87 11.72 -10.10 -1.23
N ILE A 88 10.48 -10.33 -1.64
CA ILE A 88 9.96 -11.69 -1.86
C ILE A 88 10.33 -12.11 -3.27
N GLU A 89 10.97 -13.27 -3.39
CA GLU A 89 11.30 -13.88 -4.68
C GLU A 89 10.20 -14.85 -5.13
N GLU A 90 9.63 -15.61 -4.19
CA GLU A 90 8.62 -16.64 -4.50
C GLU A 90 7.70 -16.86 -3.30
N PHE A 91 6.41 -17.11 -3.54
CA PHE A 91 5.49 -17.58 -2.50
C PHE A 91 5.61 -19.10 -2.30
N LEU A 92 5.55 -19.54 -1.05
CA LEU A 92 5.63 -20.96 -0.69
C LEU A 92 4.24 -21.49 -0.38
N PHE A 93 3.94 -22.68 -0.89
CA PHE A 93 2.62 -23.30 -0.80
C PHE A 93 2.69 -24.70 -0.21
N GLU A 94 1.59 -25.12 0.43
CA GLU A 94 1.38 -26.49 0.89
C GLU A 94 0.02 -27.00 0.42
N LYS A 95 -0.03 -28.28 0.01
CA LYS A 95 -1.28 -28.97 -0.32
C LYS A 95 -2.06 -29.31 0.95
N THR A 96 -3.37 -29.08 0.89
CA THR A 96 -4.35 -29.40 1.93
C THR A 96 -5.54 -30.11 1.30
N ASP A 97 -6.43 -30.64 2.14
CA ASP A 97 -7.68 -31.27 1.69
C ASP A 97 -8.60 -30.31 0.90
N PHE A 98 -8.40 -28.99 1.06
CA PHE A 98 -9.19 -27.94 0.41
C PHE A 98 -8.43 -27.20 -0.70
N GLY A 99 -7.35 -27.80 -1.22
CA GLY A 99 -6.47 -27.21 -2.23
C GLY A 99 -5.15 -26.71 -1.63
N GLU A 100 -4.52 -25.72 -2.25
CA GLU A 100 -3.25 -25.17 -1.76
C GLU A 100 -3.47 -23.96 -0.85
N LYS A 101 -2.55 -23.76 0.10
CA LYS A 101 -2.49 -22.57 0.98
C LYS A 101 -1.09 -21.98 0.99
N ILE A 102 -0.97 -20.68 1.25
CA ILE A 102 0.30 -20.04 1.53
C ILE A 102 0.84 -20.51 2.88
N ILE A 103 2.14 -20.82 2.91
CA ILE A 103 2.88 -21.19 4.14
C ILE A 103 4.11 -20.31 4.38
N GLY A 104 4.40 -19.37 3.48
CA GLY A 104 5.53 -18.48 3.61
C GLY A 104 5.98 -17.91 2.28
N ALA A 105 7.22 -17.48 2.26
CA ALA A 105 7.87 -16.92 1.08
C ALA A 105 9.37 -17.24 1.07
N ARG A 106 9.93 -17.45 -0.12
CA ARG A 106 11.36 -17.35 -0.36
C ARG A 106 11.74 -15.88 -0.47
N ILE A 107 12.73 -15.50 0.32
CA ILE A 107 13.16 -14.15 0.55
C ILE A 107 14.53 -13.96 -0.03
N LYS A 108 14.71 -12.83 -0.69
CA LYS A 108 15.99 -12.36 -1.21
C LYS A 108 16.39 -11.09 -0.45
N GLN A 109 17.54 -11.12 0.20
CA GLN A 109 18.05 -10.02 1.01
C GLN A 109 19.45 -9.61 0.57
N GLN A 110 19.65 -8.31 0.36
CA GLN A 110 20.98 -7.74 0.11
C GLN A 110 21.64 -7.36 1.45
N THR A 111 22.78 -7.98 1.75
CA THR A 111 23.57 -7.74 2.96
C THR A 111 24.93 -7.12 2.63
N LYS A 112 25.73 -6.81 3.66
CA LYS A 112 27.12 -6.35 3.45
C LYS A 112 28.02 -7.46 2.87
N GLU A 113 27.67 -8.72 3.10
CA GLU A 113 28.40 -9.90 2.62
C GLU A 113 27.93 -10.36 1.23
N GLY A 114 26.93 -9.68 0.66
CA GLY A 114 26.32 -10.02 -0.62
C GLY A 114 24.85 -10.45 -0.48
N GLU A 115 24.36 -11.09 -1.53
CA GLU A 115 22.98 -11.55 -1.62
C GLU A 115 22.77 -12.84 -0.83
N LYS A 116 21.69 -12.89 -0.05
CA LYS A 116 21.29 -14.07 0.71
C LYS A 116 19.85 -14.43 0.37
N THR A 117 19.62 -15.72 0.14
CA THR A 117 18.29 -16.29 -0.05
C THR A 117 17.94 -17.24 1.08
N PHE A 118 16.73 -17.13 1.61
CA PHE A 118 16.23 -17.99 2.69
C PHE A 118 14.70 -18.01 2.70
N GLU A 119 14.12 -18.94 3.45
CA GLU A 119 12.66 -19.05 3.56
C GLU A 119 12.16 -18.45 4.86
N ILE A 120 11.04 -17.75 4.79
CA ILE A 120 10.28 -17.28 5.93
C ILE A 120 8.93 -17.97 5.94
N LYS A 121 8.61 -18.64 7.06
CA LYS A 121 7.27 -19.18 7.30
C LYS A 121 6.31 -18.09 7.77
N ALA A 122 5.12 -18.07 7.16
CA ALA A 122 4.02 -17.19 7.52
C ALA A 122 2.69 -17.74 6.99
N ALA A 123 1.61 -17.49 7.71
CA ALA A 123 0.27 -17.92 7.31
C ALA A 123 -0.35 -17.00 6.25
N ALA A 124 0.13 -15.76 6.13
CA ALA A 124 -0.30 -14.80 5.12
C ALA A 124 0.73 -13.70 4.89
N ILE A 125 0.57 -13.03 3.75
CA ILE A 125 1.40 -11.96 3.22
C ILE A 125 0.52 -10.74 3.00
N PHE A 126 0.91 -9.61 3.59
CA PHE A 126 0.20 -8.35 3.50
C PHE A 126 1.04 -7.32 2.74
N GLU A 127 0.50 -6.77 1.65
CA GLU A 127 1.23 -5.89 0.76
C GLU A 127 0.79 -4.43 0.89
N PHE A 128 1.74 -3.57 1.26
CA PHE A 128 1.55 -2.13 1.45
C PHE A 128 2.61 -1.35 0.66
N ILE A 129 2.71 -1.65 -0.63
CA ILE A 129 3.82 -1.22 -1.52
C ILE A 129 3.52 0.05 -2.34
N GLY A 130 2.44 0.76 -2.01
CA GLY A 130 1.99 1.96 -2.72
C GLY A 130 0.60 1.81 -3.32
N LEU A 131 0.13 2.87 -3.98
CA LEU A 131 -1.20 2.95 -4.57
C LEU A 131 -1.11 3.36 -6.03
N ILE A 132 -2.04 2.86 -6.82
CA ILE A 132 -2.25 3.27 -8.21
C ILE A 132 -3.48 4.19 -8.22
N PRO A 133 -3.42 5.38 -8.85
CA PRO A 133 -4.58 6.25 -8.97
C PRO A 133 -5.73 5.56 -9.71
N ASN A 134 -6.95 5.65 -9.18
CA ASN A 134 -8.16 5.08 -9.77
C ASN A 134 -8.73 5.96 -10.90
N SER A 135 -7.88 6.43 -11.81
CA SER A 135 -8.24 7.35 -12.90
C SER A 135 -8.69 6.66 -14.19
N GLY A 136 -8.72 5.32 -14.22
CA GLY A 136 -8.96 4.55 -15.45
C GLY A 136 -10.25 4.91 -16.19
N PHE A 137 -11.34 5.19 -15.47
CA PHE A 137 -12.59 5.67 -16.08
C PHE A 137 -12.42 7.07 -16.68
N ALA A 138 -11.88 8.02 -15.93
CA ALA A 138 -11.66 9.39 -16.38
C ALA A 138 -10.74 9.44 -17.61
N LYS A 139 -9.65 8.67 -17.60
CA LYS A 139 -8.71 8.54 -18.71
C LYS A 139 -9.40 8.05 -19.98
N LYS A 140 -10.28 7.04 -19.88
CA LYS A 140 -11.08 6.54 -21.02
C LYS A 140 -12.05 7.58 -21.56
N SER A 141 -12.49 8.53 -20.73
CA SER A 141 -13.33 9.66 -21.12
C SER A 141 -12.55 10.83 -21.75
N GLY A 142 -11.22 10.74 -21.86
CA GLY A 142 -10.36 11.78 -22.45
C GLY A 142 -9.73 12.73 -21.44
N VAL A 143 -9.88 12.48 -20.13
CA VAL A 143 -9.19 13.25 -19.09
C VAL A 143 -7.69 12.97 -19.14
N GLU A 144 -6.90 14.05 -19.20
CA GLU A 144 -5.44 13.96 -19.20
C GLU A 144 -4.91 13.50 -17.85
N VAL A 145 -3.93 12.59 -17.91
CA VAL A 145 -3.23 12.06 -16.74
C VAL A 145 -1.72 12.09 -17.00
N ASN A 146 -0.93 12.22 -15.93
CA ASN A 146 0.51 12.13 -16.03
C ASN A 146 1.00 10.67 -16.24
N ASN A 147 2.32 10.48 -16.29
CA ASN A 147 2.93 9.15 -16.48
C ASN A 147 2.66 8.16 -15.33
N TYR A 148 2.21 8.65 -14.17
CA TYR A 148 1.81 7.85 -13.01
C TYR A 148 0.31 7.59 -12.96
N GLY A 149 -0.46 8.10 -13.92
CA GLY A 149 -1.92 7.98 -13.97
C GLY A 149 -2.66 8.96 -13.06
N GLU A 150 -1.99 9.95 -12.48
CA GLU A 150 -2.63 11.00 -11.69
C GLU A 150 -3.28 12.04 -12.62
N ILE A 151 -4.47 12.52 -12.29
CA ILE A 151 -5.22 13.50 -13.09
C ILE A 151 -4.50 14.85 -13.03
N ILE A 152 -4.25 15.43 -14.21
CA ILE A 152 -3.66 16.76 -14.35
C ILE A 152 -4.78 17.79 -14.15
N VAL A 153 -4.56 18.74 -13.25
CA VAL A 153 -5.51 19.82 -12.97
C VAL A 153 -4.80 21.17 -12.90
N ASN A 154 -5.52 22.24 -13.24
CA ASN A 154 -5.03 23.59 -13.00
C ASN A 154 -5.25 24.04 -11.54
N ASN A 155 -4.90 25.28 -11.21
CA ASN A 155 -5.06 25.86 -9.86
C ASN A 155 -6.53 25.95 -9.38
N ASN A 156 -7.50 25.78 -10.28
CA ASN A 156 -8.93 25.75 -9.98
C ASN A 156 -9.48 24.32 -9.89
N PHE A 157 -8.61 23.30 -9.89
CA PHE A 157 -8.98 21.89 -9.88
C PHE A 157 -9.71 21.41 -11.16
N GLU A 158 -9.62 22.19 -12.24
CA GLU A 158 -10.21 21.85 -13.53
C GLU A 158 -9.30 20.89 -14.30
N THR A 159 -9.90 19.88 -14.91
CA THR A 159 -9.22 19.02 -15.87
C THR A 159 -9.15 19.67 -17.26
N ASN A 160 -8.56 19.00 -18.25
CA ASN A 160 -8.62 19.41 -19.65
C ASN A 160 -10.05 19.37 -20.25
N ILE A 161 -10.98 18.65 -19.62
CA ILE A 161 -12.38 18.60 -20.07
C ILE A 161 -13.18 19.69 -19.34
N PRO A 162 -13.85 20.61 -20.07
CA PRO A 162 -14.68 21.63 -19.45
C PRO A 162 -15.73 21.04 -18.50
N ARG A 163 -15.91 21.70 -17.36
CA ARG A 163 -16.88 21.31 -16.30
C ARG A 163 -16.56 19.98 -15.60
N VAL A 164 -15.39 19.40 -15.83
CA VAL A 164 -14.88 18.22 -15.11
C VAL A 164 -13.72 18.65 -14.21
N TYR A 165 -13.86 18.31 -12.93
CA TYR A 165 -12.91 18.67 -11.87
C TYR A 165 -12.39 17.40 -11.18
N ALA A 166 -11.21 17.50 -10.56
CA ALA A 166 -10.65 16.41 -9.75
C ALA A 166 -9.97 16.94 -8.49
N SER A 167 -10.01 16.18 -7.40
CA SER A 167 -9.44 16.55 -6.10
C SER A 167 -9.02 15.33 -5.28
N GLY A 168 -8.20 15.53 -4.25
CA GLY A 168 -7.68 14.45 -3.42
C GLY A 168 -6.56 13.65 -4.09
N ASP A 169 -6.29 12.45 -3.59
CA ASP A 169 -5.10 11.66 -3.95
C ASP A 169 -5.01 11.24 -5.42
N ILE A 170 -6.08 11.45 -6.19
CA ILE A 170 -6.13 11.16 -7.63
C ILE A 170 -5.42 12.22 -8.48
N ILE A 171 -5.20 13.43 -7.97
CA ILE A 171 -4.56 14.52 -8.71
C ILE A 171 -3.04 14.46 -8.59
N GLU A 172 -2.35 15.02 -9.57
CA GLU A 172 -0.89 15.12 -9.52
C GLU A 172 -0.40 15.94 -8.31
N ASN A 173 0.77 15.57 -7.78
CA ASN A 173 1.42 16.24 -6.64
C ASN A 173 0.59 16.28 -5.34
N ALA A 174 -0.45 15.45 -5.23
CA ALA A 174 -1.21 15.31 -3.99
C ALA A 174 -0.30 14.87 -2.84
N GLN A 175 -0.48 15.48 -1.67
CA GLN A 175 0.27 15.12 -0.45
C GLN A 175 -0.24 13.83 0.22
N LYS A 176 -1.31 13.22 -0.32
CA LYS A 176 -1.87 11.92 0.09
C LYS A 176 -2.21 11.86 1.59
N GLN A 177 -2.79 12.95 2.09
CA GLN A 177 -3.23 13.11 3.48
C GLN A 177 -4.73 13.41 3.53
N ILE A 178 -5.42 12.85 4.52
CA ILE A 178 -6.88 12.98 4.70
C ILE A 178 -7.29 14.47 4.71
N VAL A 179 -6.62 15.31 5.49
CA VAL A 179 -6.96 16.74 5.59
C VAL A 179 -6.72 17.50 4.29
N VAL A 180 -5.71 17.12 3.51
CA VAL A 180 -5.42 17.74 2.21
C VAL A 180 -6.46 17.31 1.18
N ALA A 181 -6.84 16.04 1.17
CA ALA A 181 -7.92 15.55 0.30
C ALA A 181 -9.25 16.26 0.61
N ALA A 182 -9.60 16.41 1.89
CA ALA A 182 -10.79 17.16 2.30
C ALA A 182 -10.73 18.63 1.86
N ALA A 183 -9.60 19.30 2.06
CA ALA A 183 -9.41 20.70 1.70
C ALA A 183 -9.50 20.92 0.17
N THR A 184 -8.81 20.10 -0.62
CA THR A 184 -8.87 20.18 -2.09
C THR A 184 -10.26 19.88 -2.63
N GLY A 185 -10.99 18.94 -2.03
CA GLY A 185 -12.39 18.69 -2.37
C GLY A 185 -13.29 19.89 -2.12
N ALA A 186 -13.13 20.57 -0.98
CA ALA A 186 -13.87 21.79 -0.68
C ALA A 186 -13.53 22.94 -1.65
N GLN A 187 -12.25 23.11 -2.00
CA GLN A 187 -11.81 24.12 -2.96
C GLN A 187 -12.36 23.85 -4.37
N ALA A 188 -12.33 22.60 -4.84
CA ALA A 188 -12.92 22.22 -6.12
C ALA A 188 -14.44 22.49 -6.15
N ALA A 189 -15.16 22.19 -5.07
CA ALA A 189 -16.59 22.46 -4.96
C ALA A 189 -16.92 23.96 -5.05
N ILE A 190 -16.10 24.83 -4.43
CA ILE A 190 -16.25 26.28 -4.54
C ILE A 190 -16.05 26.73 -6.00
N LYS A 191 -15.03 26.18 -6.68
CA LYS A 191 -14.76 26.51 -8.09
C LYS A 191 -15.88 26.09 -9.03
N ILE A 192 -16.47 24.92 -8.80
CA ILE A 192 -17.68 24.48 -9.50
C ILE A 192 -18.84 25.47 -9.26
N SER A 193 -19.05 25.91 -8.01
CA SER A 193 -20.13 26.85 -7.68
C SER A 193 -19.94 28.23 -8.32
N GLU A 194 -18.72 28.75 -8.35
CA GLU A 194 -18.36 30.02 -9.01
C GLU A 194 -18.64 29.93 -10.53
N PHE A 195 -18.20 28.84 -11.16
CA PHE A 195 -18.46 28.58 -12.58
C PHE A 195 -19.95 28.57 -12.88
N LEU A 196 -20.74 27.79 -12.13
CA LEU A 196 -22.18 27.66 -12.33
C LEU A 196 -22.95 28.97 -12.07
N HIS A 197 -22.45 29.84 -11.20
CA HIS A 197 -23.06 31.16 -10.97
C HIS A 197 -22.80 32.13 -12.12
N ASN A 198 -21.60 32.09 -12.69
CA ASN A 198 -21.17 33.01 -13.76
C ASN A 198 -21.67 32.60 -15.15
N GLU A 199 -22.21 31.38 -15.32
CA GLU A 199 -22.87 30.93 -16.57
C GLU A 199 -24.34 31.40 -16.71
N LYS A 200 -24.85 32.22 -15.79
CA LYS A 200 -26.16 32.90 -15.94
C LYS A 200 -26.08 34.09 -16.89
#